data_AF-A0A816J070-F1
#
_entry.id   AF-A0A816J070-F1
#
_cell.length_a   1.000
_cell.length_b   1.000
_cell.length_c   1.000
_cell.angle_alpha   90.00
_cell.angle_beta   90.00
_cell.angle_gamma   90.00
#
_symmetry.space_group_name_H-M   'P 1'
#
loop_
_entity.id
_entity.type
_entity.pdbx_description
1 polymer ?
#
loop_
_entity_poly.entity_id
_entity_poly.type
_entity_poly.pdbx_seq_one_letter_code
_entity_poly.pdbx_strand_id
1 'polypeptide(L)'
;MGRTREGRAWWRIKKEDARYLEKRDSALALCRAKSDRTRKLAASQKSPYTANSTARVIISNRKLYPGYNTFAPIDKTKLKELADWLKSCPHYRTTLDKKPRKSRTWWYQILRTSLEWLEDCVSFLL
;
A
#
# COMPACT_ATOMS: atom_id res chain seq x y z
N MET A 1 36.51 -9.53 36.38
CA MET A 1 35.57 -10.16 35.42
C MET A 1 35.35 -9.22 34.23
N GLY A 2 36.01 -9.49 33.09
CA GLY A 2 35.94 -8.64 31.90
C GLY A 2 34.73 -8.98 31.03
N ARG A 3 33.85 -8.00 30.77
CA ARG A 3 32.70 -8.18 29.84
C ARG A 3 33.24 -8.44 28.42
N THR A 4 32.82 -9.55 27.82
CA THR A 4 33.21 -9.99 26.47
C THR A 4 32.80 -8.98 25.39
N ARG A 5 33.50 -8.99 24.24
CA ARG A 5 33.23 -8.09 23.10
C ARG A 5 31.79 -8.22 22.59
N GLU A 6 31.25 -9.42 22.59
CA GLU A 6 29.87 -9.72 22.17
C GLU A 6 28.83 -9.14 23.13
N GLY A 7 29.08 -9.19 24.44
CA GLY A 7 28.20 -8.56 25.44
C GLY A 7 28.07 -7.05 25.25
N ARG A 8 29.11 -6.37 24.75
CA ARG A 8 29.05 -4.94 24.39
C ARG A 8 28.25 -4.68 23.12
N ALA A 9 28.30 -5.60 22.15
CA ALA A 9 27.53 -5.49 20.91
C ALA A 9 26.03 -5.64 21.16
N TRP A 10 25.62 -6.64 21.95
CA TRP A 10 24.23 -6.83 22.36
C TRP A 10 23.66 -5.63 23.13
N TRP A 11 24.44 -5.06 24.04
CA TRP A 11 24.04 -3.86 24.78
C TRP A 11 23.86 -2.64 23.86
N ARG A 12 24.71 -2.52 22.84
CA ARG A 12 24.61 -1.43 21.85
C ARG A 12 23.35 -1.55 21.01
N ILE A 13 23.03 -2.76 20.55
CA ILE A 13 21.80 -3.04 19.77
C ILE A 13 20.56 -2.69 20.60
N LYS A 14 20.48 -3.17 21.84
CA LYS A 14 19.35 -2.84 22.73
C LYS A 14 19.18 -1.34 22.97
N LYS A 15 20.29 -0.60 23.06
CA LYS A 15 20.28 0.86 23.21
C LYS A 15 19.85 1.58 21.94
N GLU A 16 20.17 1.05 20.76
CA GLU A 16 19.74 1.58 19.47
C GLU A 16 18.24 1.35 19.26
N ASP A 17 17.74 0.15 19.55
CA ASP A 17 16.31 -0.19 19.47
C ASP A 17 15.46 0.69 20.40
N ALA A 18 15.92 0.91 21.64
CA ALA A 18 15.25 1.80 22.58
C ALA A 18 15.17 3.23 22.05
N ARG A 19 16.26 3.75 21.47
CA ARG A 19 16.29 5.09 20.86
C ARG A 19 15.37 5.18 19.64
N TYR A 20 15.25 4.12 18.85
CA TYR A 20 14.35 4.08 17.71
C TYR A 20 12.88 4.08 18.14
N LEU A 21 12.53 3.27 19.15
CA LEU A 21 11.17 3.22 19.71
C LEU A 21 10.77 4.59 20.30
N GLU A 22 11.65 5.22 21.06
CA GLU A 22 11.41 6.54 21.66
C GLU A 22 11.14 7.62 20.59
N LYS A 23 11.92 7.63 19.50
CA LYS A 23 11.70 8.53 18.36
C LYS A 23 10.34 8.30 17.68
N ARG A 24 9.94 7.03 17.52
CA ARG A 24 8.66 6.66 16.92
C ARG A 24 7.49 7.11 17.80
N ASP A 25 7.57 6.89 19.10
CA ASP A 25 6.53 7.29 20.06
C ASP A 25 6.42 8.81 20.16
N SER A 26 7.55 9.52 20.12
CA SER A 26 7.59 10.99 20.07
C SER A 26 6.87 11.54 18.83
N ALA A 27 7.14 10.97 17.65
CA ALA A 27 6.48 11.36 16.41
C ALA A 27 4.98 11.04 16.45
N LEU A 28 4.60 9.88 17.01
CA LEU A 28 3.20 9.50 17.18
C LEU A 28 2.45 10.45 18.11
N ALA A 29 3.07 10.86 19.23
CA ALA A 29 2.50 11.81 20.18
C ALA A 29 2.25 13.19 19.52
N LEU A 30 3.20 13.67 18.71
CA LEU A 30 3.06 14.90 17.93
C LEU A 30 1.89 14.83 16.93
N CYS A 31 1.77 13.72 16.19
CA CYS A 31 0.68 13.51 15.24
C CYS A 31 -0.69 13.46 15.93
N ARG A 32 -0.80 12.78 17.08
CA ARG A 32 -2.03 12.75 17.89
C ARG A 32 -2.39 14.14 18.40
N ALA A 33 -1.43 14.89 18.95
CA ALA A 33 -1.65 16.24 19.43
C ALA A 33 -2.17 17.19 18.33
N LYS A 34 -1.65 17.07 17.09
CA LYS A 34 -2.15 17.83 15.93
C LYS A 34 -3.58 17.44 15.54
N SER A 35 -3.90 16.14 15.56
CA SER A 35 -5.25 15.64 15.27
C SER A 35 -6.26 16.11 16.33
N ASP A 36 -5.91 16.00 17.61
CA ASP A 36 -6.77 16.38 18.73
C ASP A 36 -7.04 17.88 18.79
N ARG A 37 -6.06 18.73 18.44
CA ARG A 37 -6.27 20.18 18.31
C ARG A 37 -7.28 20.54 17.22
N THR A 38 -7.41 19.70 16.19
CA THR A 38 -8.34 19.90 15.07
C THR A 38 -9.75 19.38 15.40
N ARG A 39 -9.92 18.61 16.49
CA ARG A 39 -11.21 18.00 16.89
C ARG A 39 -11.85 18.70 18.10
N LYS A 40 -11.83 20.03 18.14
CA LYS A 40 -12.68 20.80 19.06
C LYS A 40 -13.69 21.61 18.24
N LEU A 41 -14.91 21.08 18.14
CA LEU A 41 -16.05 21.86 17.66
C LEU A 41 -16.32 22.99 18.66
N ALA A 42 -16.70 24.17 18.17
CA ALA A 42 -17.11 25.26 19.04
C ALA A 42 -18.36 24.83 19.83
N ALA A 43 -18.46 25.17 21.12
CA ALA A 43 -19.61 24.81 21.96
C ALA A 43 -20.96 25.32 21.41
N SER A 44 -20.93 26.28 20.49
CA SER A 44 -22.08 26.83 19.77
C SER A 44 -22.41 26.15 18.45
N GLN A 45 -21.60 25.21 17.94
CA GLN A 45 -21.91 24.45 16.73
C GLN A 45 -22.99 23.40 17.01
N LYS A 46 -24.24 23.85 17.11
CA LYS A 46 -25.40 23.01 16.77
C LYS A 46 -25.43 22.88 15.26
N SER A 47 -24.85 21.81 14.74
CA SER A 47 -25.06 21.45 13.33
C SER A 47 -26.56 21.15 13.14
N PRO A 48 -27.22 21.67 12.10
CA PRO A 48 -28.62 21.35 11.79
C PRO A 48 -28.88 19.86 11.57
N TYR A 49 -27.82 19.06 11.40
CA TYR A 49 -27.92 17.61 11.25
C TYR A 49 -28.05 16.96 12.62
N THR A 50 -29.30 16.73 12.99
CA THR A 50 -29.67 15.76 14.02
C THR A 50 -29.09 14.39 13.62
N ALA A 51 -28.07 13.96 14.35
CA ALA A 51 -27.58 12.59 14.45
C ALA A 51 -27.61 11.73 13.17
N ASN A 52 -26.45 11.65 12.48
CA ASN A 52 -25.80 10.43 11.99
C ASN A 52 -26.57 9.39 11.12
N SER A 53 -27.86 9.54 10.80
CA SER A 53 -28.63 8.53 10.08
C SER A 53 -28.44 8.66 8.57
N THR A 54 -28.50 9.89 8.01
CA THR A 54 -28.34 10.12 6.57
C THR A 54 -26.96 9.70 6.07
N ALA A 55 -25.90 9.96 6.84
CA ALA A 55 -24.55 9.52 6.50
C ALA A 55 -24.40 7.99 6.51
N ARG A 56 -25.09 7.28 7.40
CA ARG A 56 -25.13 5.80 7.42
C ARG A 56 -26.04 5.21 6.34
N VAL A 57 -27.01 5.98 5.85
CA VAL A 57 -27.85 5.64 4.68
C VAL A 57 -27.07 5.81 3.38
N ILE A 58 -26.28 6.89 3.25
CA ILE A 58 -25.43 7.17 2.08
C ILE A 58 -24.18 6.28 2.06
N ILE A 59 -23.48 6.18 3.19
CA ILE A 59 -22.29 5.35 3.36
C ILE A 59 -22.63 4.29 4.40
N SER A 60 -23.19 3.17 3.92
CA SER A 60 -23.50 2.06 4.81
C SER A 60 -22.20 1.52 5.40
N ASN A 61 -22.10 1.48 6.74
CA ASN A 61 -21.01 0.82 7.46
C ASN A 61 -21.08 -0.72 7.39
N ARG A 62 -21.98 -1.25 6.55
CA ARG A 62 -22.03 -2.69 6.27
C ARG A 62 -20.81 -3.02 5.43
N LYS A 63 -20.07 -4.06 5.81
CA LYS A 63 -19.00 -4.61 4.99
C LYS A 63 -19.64 -5.19 3.73
N LEU A 64 -19.81 -4.35 2.70
CA LEU A 64 -20.49 -4.70 1.45
C LEU A 64 -19.77 -5.84 0.72
N TYR A 65 -18.50 -6.08 1.08
CA TYR A 65 -17.69 -7.16 0.55
C TYR A 65 -16.93 -7.86 1.69
N PRO A 66 -16.68 -9.18 1.56
CA PRO A 66 -15.56 -9.79 2.28
C PRO A 66 -14.33 -8.93 1.98
N GLY A 67 -13.65 -8.44 3.03
CA GLY A 67 -12.51 -7.54 2.86
C GLY A 67 -11.53 -8.14 1.86
N TYR A 68 -11.25 -7.41 0.77
CA TYR A 68 -10.29 -7.85 -0.23
C TYR A 68 -8.93 -8.02 0.46
N ASN A 69 -8.44 -9.25 0.52
CA ASN A 69 -7.12 -9.51 1.09
C ASN A 69 -6.08 -9.24 0.02
N THR A 70 -5.32 -8.15 0.19
CA THR A 70 -4.23 -7.75 -0.71
C THR A 70 -3.11 -8.78 -0.80
N PHE A 71 -3.02 -9.70 0.15
CA PHE A 71 -2.04 -10.79 0.20
C PHE A 71 -2.66 -12.16 -0.07
N ALA A 72 -3.92 -12.22 -0.53
CA ALA A 72 -4.49 -13.49 -0.96
C ALA A 72 -3.64 -14.08 -2.09
N PRO A 73 -3.44 -15.41 -2.11
CA PRO A 73 -2.80 -16.06 -3.23
C PRO A 73 -3.61 -15.79 -4.50
N ILE A 74 -2.90 -15.52 -5.60
CA ILE A 74 -3.53 -15.23 -6.88
C ILE A 74 -4.26 -16.48 -7.36
N ASP A 75 -5.50 -16.30 -7.81
CA ASP A 75 -6.29 -17.38 -8.39
C ASP A 75 -5.68 -17.82 -9.73
N LYS A 76 -5.10 -19.02 -9.73
CA LYS A 76 -4.46 -19.62 -10.90
C LYS A 76 -5.46 -19.89 -12.03
N THR A 77 -6.74 -20.09 -11.72
CA THR A 77 -7.78 -20.31 -12.74
C THR A 77 -8.00 -19.03 -13.55
N LYS A 78 -8.12 -17.89 -12.87
CA LYS A 78 -8.22 -16.56 -13.49
C LYS A 78 -6.98 -16.18 -14.26
N LEU A 79 -5.79 -16.54 -13.78
CA LEU A 79 -4.55 -16.37 -14.55
C LEU A 79 -4.55 -17.20 -15.85
N LYS A 80 -5.05 -18.43 -15.79
CA LYS A 80 -5.15 -19.28 -16.98
C LYS A 80 -6.18 -18.75 -17.98
N GLU A 81 -7.37 -18.37 -17.50
CA GLU A 81 -8.40 -17.72 -18.32
C GLU A 81 -7.85 -16.46 -19.01
N LEU A 82 -7.11 -15.62 -18.28
CA LEU A 82 -6.47 -14.43 -18.83
C LEU A 82 -5.43 -14.79 -19.89
N ALA A 83 -4.59 -15.80 -19.64
CA ALA A 83 -3.59 -16.26 -20.60
C ALA A 83 -4.24 -16.82 -21.87
N ASP A 84 -5.32 -17.59 -21.74
CA ASP A 84 -6.06 -18.14 -22.87
C ASP A 84 -6.78 -17.04 -23.67
N TRP A 85 -7.36 -16.05 -22.99
CA TRP A 85 -7.91 -14.86 -23.64
C TRP A 85 -6.83 -14.07 -24.40
N LEU A 86 -5.64 -13.90 -23.84
CA LEU A 86 -4.56 -13.18 -24.50
C LEU A 86 -4.04 -13.91 -25.75
N LYS A 87 -4.10 -15.25 -25.80
CA LYS A 87 -3.78 -16.02 -27.02
C LYS A 87 -4.71 -15.67 -28.18
N SER A 88 -5.94 -15.23 -27.91
CA SER A 88 -6.89 -14.78 -28.94
C SER A 88 -6.57 -13.39 -29.50
N CYS A 89 -5.70 -12.62 -28.85
CA CYS A 89 -5.39 -11.26 -29.28
C CYS A 89 -4.43 -11.24 -30.49
N PRO A 90 -4.67 -10.35 -31.47
CA PRO A 90 -3.68 -10.03 -32.50
C PRO A 90 -2.36 -9.62 -31.85
N HIS A 91 -1.24 -10.04 -32.45
CA HIS A 91 0.12 -9.76 -31.96
C HIS A 91 0.51 -10.44 -30.64
N TYR A 92 -0.20 -11.48 -30.19
CA TYR A 92 0.20 -12.27 -29.02
C TYR A 92 1.63 -12.85 -29.16
N ARG A 93 1.92 -13.46 -30.31
CA ARG A 93 3.22 -14.11 -30.61
C ARG A 93 4.33 -13.15 -31.07
N THR A 94 4.01 -11.89 -31.31
CA THR A 94 4.96 -10.89 -31.78
C THR A 94 5.95 -10.55 -30.66
N THR A 95 7.18 -10.18 -31.01
CA THR A 95 8.18 -9.69 -30.04
C THR A 95 7.75 -8.31 -29.49
N LEU A 96 8.10 -7.98 -28.24
CA LEU A 96 7.59 -6.80 -27.53
C LEU A 96 7.85 -5.48 -28.29
N ASP A 97 9.02 -5.36 -28.90
CA ASP A 97 9.48 -4.23 -29.73
C ASP A 97 8.58 -3.99 -30.97
N LYS A 98 7.98 -5.05 -31.50
CA LYS A 98 7.12 -5.01 -32.70
C LYS A 98 5.64 -4.95 -32.35
N LYS A 99 5.27 -5.03 -31.06
CA LYS A 99 3.88 -4.93 -30.65
C LYS A 99 3.42 -3.47 -30.69
N PRO A 100 2.20 -3.21 -31.19
CA PRO A 100 1.62 -1.88 -31.05
C PRO A 100 1.54 -1.50 -29.57
N ARG A 101 2.02 -0.31 -29.22
CA ARG A 101 2.03 0.22 -27.84
C ARG A 101 0.64 0.30 -27.21
N LYS A 102 -0.42 0.40 -28.04
CA LYS A 102 -1.82 0.40 -27.61
C LYS A 102 -2.45 -1.01 -27.51
N SER A 103 -1.69 -2.06 -27.81
CA SER A 103 -2.23 -3.43 -27.80
C SER A 103 -2.35 -3.98 -26.38
N ARG A 104 -3.38 -4.79 -26.16
CA ARG A 104 -3.63 -5.48 -24.88
C ARG A 104 -2.48 -6.40 -24.48
N THR A 105 -1.83 -7.02 -25.47
CA THR A 105 -0.70 -7.95 -25.25
C THR A 105 0.60 -7.22 -24.91
N TRP A 106 0.78 -5.99 -25.37
CA TRP A 106 1.89 -5.11 -24.95
C TRP A 106 1.72 -4.70 -23.48
N TRP A 107 0.54 -4.21 -23.10
CA TRP A 107 0.22 -3.88 -21.71
C TRP A 107 0.40 -5.05 -20.76
N TYR A 108 -0.10 -6.23 -21.12
CA TYR A 108 0.05 -7.42 -20.26
C TYR A 108 1.52 -7.85 -20.11
N GLN A 109 2.33 -7.74 -21.16
CA GLN A 109 3.75 -8.07 -21.07
C GLN A 109 4.49 -7.13 -20.12
N ILE A 110 4.21 -5.83 -20.19
CA ILE A 110 4.79 -4.82 -19.28
C ILE A 110 4.38 -5.06 -17.83
N LEU A 111 3.10 -5.32 -17.58
CA LEU A 111 2.60 -5.61 -16.23
C LEU A 111 3.20 -6.91 -15.65
N ARG A 112 3.64 -7.84 -16.51
CA ARG A 112 4.23 -9.11 -16.09
C ARG A 112 5.73 -9.00 -15.81
N THR A 113 6.45 -8.12 -16.49
CA THR A 113 7.89 -7.89 -16.29
C THR A 113 8.10 -6.64 -15.45
N SER A 114 8.31 -6.82 -14.15
CA SER A 114 8.48 -5.70 -13.20
C SER A 114 9.65 -4.77 -13.52
N LEU A 115 10.66 -5.26 -14.26
CA LEU A 115 11.86 -4.48 -14.58
C LEU A 115 11.54 -3.25 -15.44
N GLU A 116 10.83 -3.46 -16.55
CA GLU A 116 10.37 -2.38 -17.47
C GLU A 116 9.44 -1.37 -16.77
N TRP A 117 8.70 -1.81 -15.74
CA TRP A 117 7.84 -0.93 -14.94
C TRP A 117 8.61 -0.12 -13.90
N LEU A 118 9.71 -0.67 -13.39
CA LEU A 118 10.53 -0.07 -12.34
C LEU A 118 11.64 0.84 -12.91
N GLU A 119 12.04 0.68 -14.17
CA GLU A 119 13.02 1.56 -14.82
C GLU A 119 12.57 3.03 -14.78
N ASP A 120 11.28 3.31 -15.00
CA ASP A 120 10.71 4.66 -14.86
C ASP A 120 10.88 5.24 -13.43
N CYS A 121 10.94 4.40 -12.39
CA CYS A 121 11.14 4.84 -11.01
C CYS A 121 12.62 5.00 -10.62
N VAL A 122 13.51 4.24 -11.25
CA VAL A 122 14.97 4.30 -10.98
C VAL A 122 15.57 5.58 -11.58
N SER A 123 15.03 6.07 -12.70
CA SER A 123 15.47 7.33 -13.31
C SER A 123 15.19 8.59 -12.49
N PHE A 124 14.27 8.54 -11.51
CA PHE A 124 13.99 9.67 -10.61
C PHE A 124 14.88 9.72 -9.35
N LEU A 125 15.80 8.76 -9.19
CA LEU A 125 16.69 8.65 -8.04
C LEU A 125 18.18 8.85 -8.38
N LEU A 126 18.50 9.23 -9.62
CA LEU A 126 19.81 9.71 -10.06
C LEU A 126 19.73 11.21 -10.37
#